data_AF-A0ABD0PJA2-F1
#
_entry.id   AF-A0ABD0PJA2-F1
#
_cell.length_a   1.000
_cell.length_b   1.000
_cell.length_c   1.000
_cell.angle_alpha   90.00
_cell.angle_beta   90.00
_cell.angle_gamma   90.00
#
_symmetry.space_group_name_H-M   'P 1'
#
loop_
_entity.id
_entity.type
_entity.pdbx_description
1 polymer ?
#
loop_
_entity_poly.entity_id
_entity_poly.type
_entity_poly.pdbx_seq_one_letter_code
_entity_poly.pdbx_strand_id
1 'polypeptide(L)'
;MAQVCFTATIVGFLYCLWDPDTKLEQGLDISSFDNGAAYLAHLPNISDAEQCQNACCEREDCQIALIGTPADGRPECILVSCMKDGKDVCVLTQSTQFKV
;
A
#
# COMPACT_ATOMS: atom_id res chain seq x y z
N MET A 1 3.08 -45.48 21.07
CA MET A 1 2.20 -44.55 21.82
C MET A 1 2.90 -43.20 21.77
N ALA A 2 2.73 -42.45 20.68
CA ALA A 2 1.70 -41.43 20.47
C ALA A 2 1.99 -40.14 21.25
N GLN A 3 2.51 -39.11 20.57
CA GLN A 3 1.94 -37.76 20.66
C GLN A 3 2.40 -36.89 19.47
N VAL A 4 1.42 -36.57 18.63
CA VAL A 4 1.43 -35.55 17.57
C VAL A 4 1.08 -34.20 18.17
N CYS A 5 1.62 -33.11 17.62
CA CYS A 5 0.95 -31.81 17.49
C CYS A 5 1.62 -31.01 16.35
N PHE A 6 1.26 -31.33 15.10
CA PHE A 6 1.42 -30.39 13.99
C PHE A 6 0.38 -29.28 14.16
N THR A 7 0.72 -28.21 14.86
CA THR A 7 -0.09 -26.98 14.80
C THR A 7 0.30 -26.21 13.54
N ALA A 8 -0.24 -26.66 12.41
CA ALA A 8 -0.37 -25.83 11.22
C ALA A 8 -1.49 -24.80 11.49
N THR A 9 -1.23 -23.81 12.35
CA THR A 9 -2.02 -22.58 12.37
C THR A 9 -1.36 -21.62 11.40
N ILE A 10 -1.53 -21.90 10.11
CA ILE A 10 -1.39 -20.90 9.05
C ILE A 10 -2.65 -20.04 9.13
N VAL A 11 -2.83 -19.33 10.25
CA VAL A 11 -3.76 -18.21 10.25
C VAL A 11 -3.01 -17.16 9.45
N GLY A 12 -3.49 -16.91 8.23
CA GLY A 12 -3.07 -15.81 7.38
C GLY A 12 -3.41 -14.45 8.00
N PHE A 13 -2.96 -14.23 9.23
CA PHE A 13 -2.65 -12.92 9.77
C PHE A 13 -1.29 -12.50 9.19
N LEU A 14 -1.20 -12.43 7.86
CA LEU A 14 -0.39 -11.39 7.26
C LEU A 14 -1.19 -10.12 7.52
N TYR A 15 -1.17 -9.62 8.76
CA TYR A 15 -1.28 -8.19 8.97
C TYR A 15 -0.31 -7.61 7.96
N CYS A 16 -0.81 -6.83 6.99
CA CYS A 16 0.08 -6.14 6.08
C CYS A 16 1.07 -5.37 6.93
N LEU A 17 2.28 -5.91 7.02
CA LEU A 17 3.32 -5.44 7.91
C LEU A 17 3.90 -4.23 7.22
N TRP A 18 3.13 -3.16 7.23
CA TRP A 18 3.61 -1.88 6.75
C TRP A 18 4.66 -1.45 7.73
N ASP A 19 5.85 -1.27 7.19
CA ASP A 19 6.99 -0.89 7.96
C ASP A 19 6.72 0.53 8.51
N PRO A 20 6.50 0.73 9.81
CA PRO A 20 6.23 2.06 10.36
C PRO A 20 7.42 3.03 10.20
N ASP A 21 8.58 2.49 9.81
CA ASP A 21 9.80 3.23 9.45
C ASP A 21 9.81 3.67 7.97
N THR A 22 8.83 3.26 7.15
CA THR A 22 8.56 3.96 5.88
C THR A 22 8.15 5.37 6.22
N LYS A 23 9.08 6.30 6.01
CA LYS A 23 8.83 7.72 6.26
C LYS A 23 7.59 8.13 5.48
N LEU A 24 6.52 8.46 6.22
CA LEU A 24 5.28 9.11 5.76
C LEU A 24 5.50 10.40 4.93
N GLU A 25 6.75 10.77 4.62
CA GLU A 25 7.13 11.90 3.76
C GLU A 25 7.60 11.43 2.37
N GLN A 26 7.49 10.14 2.08
CA GLN A 26 7.75 9.57 0.77
C GLN A 26 6.43 9.45 0.03
N GLY A 27 6.41 9.77 -1.25
CA GLY A 27 5.30 9.53 -2.16
C GLY A 27 5.75 8.72 -3.36
N LEU A 28 4.80 8.39 -4.22
CA LEU A 28 5.09 7.67 -5.44
C LEU A 28 5.51 8.65 -6.55
N ASP A 29 6.70 8.44 -7.10
CA ASP A 29 7.16 9.20 -8.25
C ASP A 29 6.36 8.84 -9.49
N ILE A 30 6.08 9.82 -10.34
CA ILE A 30 5.30 9.62 -11.57
C ILE A 30 5.98 8.63 -12.53
N SER A 31 7.32 8.53 -12.49
CA SER A 31 8.08 7.55 -13.27
C SER A 31 7.73 6.10 -12.95
N SER A 32 7.14 5.83 -11.78
CA SER A 32 6.61 4.50 -11.42
C SER A 32 5.54 4.04 -12.41
N PHE A 33 4.67 4.95 -12.85
CA PHE A 33 3.62 4.64 -13.84
C PHE A 33 4.24 4.40 -15.22
N ASP A 34 5.28 5.14 -15.60
CA ASP A 34 6.03 4.90 -16.83
C ASP A 34 6.75 3.53 -16.80
N ASN A 35 7.19 3.09 -15.62
CA ASN A 35 7.78 1.77 -15.41
C ASN A 35 6.74 0.63 -15.37
N GLY A 36 5.44 0.95 -15.42
CA GLY A 36 4.35 -0.01 -15.49
C GLY A 36 3.59 -0.24 -14.19
N ALA A 37 3.72 0.64 -13.18
CA ALA A 37 2.85 0.63 -12.01
C ALA A 37 1.40 0.87 -12.44
N ALA A 38 0.48 0.15 -11.80
CA ALA A 38 -0.94 0.18 -12.15
C ALA A 38 -1.77 0.86 -11.06
N TYR A 39 -2.65 1.76 -11.47
CA TYR A 39 -3.65 2.33 -10.59
C TYR A 39 -4.72 1.29 -10.26
N LEU A 40 -4.96 1.03 -8.97
CA LEU A 40 -5.92 0.02 -8.53
C LEU A 40 -7.26 0.62 -8.14
N ALA A 41 -7.25 1.64 -7.28
CA ALA A 41 -8.48 2.22 -6.74
C ALA A 41 -8.30 3.65 -6.22
N HIS A 42 -9.38 4.42 -6.35
CA HIS A 42 -9.54 5.73 -5.71
C HIS A 42 -10.52 5.60 -4.54
N LEU A 43 -10.10 6.05 -3.36
CA LEU A 43 -10.91 6.03 -2.14
C LEU A 43 -10.99 7.46 -1.57
N PRO A 44 -11.86 8.33 -2.14
CA PRO A 44 -11.98 9.73 -1.75
C PRO A 44 -12.65 9.93 -0.38
N ASN A 45 -13.23 8.88 0.20
CA ASN A 45 -13.86 8.91 1.53
C ASN A 45 -12.89 8.53 2.66
N ILE A 46 -11.66 8.13 2.34
CA ILE A 46 -10.66 7.72 3.33
C ILE A 46 -9.68 8.86 3.56
N SER A 47 -9.78 9.44 4.75
CA SER A 47 -8.92 10.52 5.24
C SER A 47 -7.78 10.06 6.16
N ASP A 48 -7.83 8.81 6.60
CA ASP A 48 -6.88 8.24 7.55
C ASP A 48 -5.87 7.34 6.85
N ALA A 49 -4.59 7.51 7.17
CA ALA A 49 -3.52 6.69 6.63
C ALA A 49 -3.73 5.21 6.98
N GLU A 50 -4.13 4.90 8.22
CA GLU A 50 -4.50 3.55 8.66
C GLU A 50 -5.72 3.00 7.89
N GLN A 51 -6.69 3.88 7.61
CA GLN A 51 -7.81 3.67 6.67
C GLN A 51 -7.35 3.08 5.34
N CYS A 52 -6.46 3.85 4.72
CA CYS A 52 -5.94 3.65 3.37
C CYS A 52 -5.07 2.39 3.30
N GLN A 53 -4.29 2.20 4.36
CA GLN A 53 -3.52 1.01 4.69
C GLN A 53 -4.32 -0.26 4.67
N ASN A 54 -5.39 -0.27 5.46
CA ASN A 54 -6.20 -1.44 5.61
C ASN A 54 -6.92 -1.78 4.29
N ALA A 55 -7.39 -0.77 3.54
CA ALA A 55 -8.01 -0.98 2.24
C ALA A 55 -7.04 -1.56 1.19
N CYS A 56 -5.77 -1.19 1.25
CA CYS A 56 -4.72 -1.82 0.45
C CYS A 56 -4.45 -3.25 0.94
N CYS A 57 -4.51 -3.49 2.24
CA CYS A 57 -4.28 -4.82 2.81
C CYS A 57 -5.34 -5.86 2.41
N GLU A 58 -6.59 -5.42 2.22
CA GLU A 58 -7.66 -6.27 1.68
C GLU A 58 -7.44 -6.67 0.21
N ARG A 59 -6.41 -6.13 -0.44
CA ARG A 59 -6.09 -6.34 -1.85
C ARG A 59 -4.70 -6.95 -2.03
N GLU A 60 -4.67 -8.19 -2.52
CA GLU A 60 -3.41 -8.90 -2.80
C GLU A 60 -2.57 -8.23 -3.91
N ASP A 61 -3.21 -7.46 -4.79
CA ASP A 61 -2.58 -6.71 -5.88
C ASP A 61 -2.07 -5.32 -5.46
N CYS A 62 -2.39 -4.86 -4.24
CA CYS A 62 -1.96 -3.57 -3.73
C CYS A 62 -0.62 -3.66 -3.00
N GLN A 63 0.33 -2.81 -3.40
CA GLN A 63 1.65 -2.72 -2.76
C GLN A 63 1.85 -1.38 -2.06
N ILE A 64 1.28 -0.31 -2.60
CA ILE A 64 1.41 1.05 -2.06
C ILE A 64 0.02 1.64 -1.95
N ALA A 65 -0.32 2.21 -0.78
CA ALA A 65 -1.41 3.17 -0.70
C ALA A 65 -0.85 4.56 -0.45
N LEU A 66 -1.33 5.51 -1.24
CA LEU A 66 -0.96 6.91 -1.16
C LEU A 66 -2.11 7.67 -0.54
N ILE A 67 -1.87 8.30 0.58
CA ILE A 67 -2.77 9.29 1.15
C ILE A 67 -2.24 10.68 0.84
N GLY A 68 -3.09 11.52 0.25
CA GLY A 68 -2.73 12.89 -0.08
C GLY A 68 -3.90 13.82 0.07
N THR A 69 -3.62 15.10 0.24
CA THR A 69 -4.66 16.14 0.23
C THR A 69 -4.51 16.95 -1.04
N PRO A 70 -5.27 16.66 -2.12
CA PRO A 70 -5.32 17.48 -3.31
C PRO A 70 -5.73 18.94 -2.99
N ALA A 71 -5.61 19.82 -4.00
CA ALA A 71 -5.91 21.24 -3.88
C ALA A 71 -7.35 21.55 -3.40
N ASP A 72 -8.26 20.59 -3.54
CA ASP A 72 -9.64 20.64 -3.03
C ASP A 72 -9.75 20.52 -1.50
N GLY A 73 -8.63 20.26 -0.81
CA GLY A 73 -8.52 20.28 0.65
C GLY A 73 -9.09 19.05 1.34
N ARG A 74 -9.59 18.06 0.60
CA ARG A 74 -10.06 16.79 1.14
C ARG A 74 -8.94 15.75 1.01
N PRO A 75 -8.57 15.06 2.10
CA PRO A 75 -7.65 13.94 2.00
C PRO A 75 -8.31 12.80 1.22
N GLU A 76 -7.55 12.21 0.32
CA GLU A 76 -7.96 11.11 -0.54
C GLU A 76 -6.91 10.00 -0.49
N CYS A 77 -7.38 8.76 -0.56
CA CYS A 77 -6.55 7.57 -0.61
C CYS A 77 -6.51 6.99 -2.03
N ILE A 78 -5.33 6.60 -2.48
CA ILE A 78 -5.09 6.04 -3.81
C ILE A 78 -4.31 4.74 -3.64
N LEU A 79 -4.84 3.64 -4.18
CA LEU A 79 -4.19 2.34 -4.15
C LEU A 79 -3.43 2.11 -5.47
N VAL A 80 -2.18 1.66 -5.37
CA VAL A 80 -1.32 1.41 -6.53
C VAL A 80 -0.67 0.02 -6.42
N SER A 81 -0.60 -0.66 -7.56
CA SER A 81 0.18 -1.89 -7.75
C SER A 81 1.54 -1.54 -8.33
N CYS A 82 2.58 -1.98 -7.64
CA CYS A 82 3.98 -1.80 -8.04
C CYS A 82 4.53 -3.01 -8.76
N MET A 83 3.77 -4.10 -8.83
CA MET A 83 4.21 -5.34 -9.42
C MET A 83 3.89 -5.36 -10.92
N LYS A 84 4.94 -5.24 -11.73
CA LYS A 84 4.87 -5.46 -13.17
C LYS A 84 5.74 -6.64 -13.54
N ASP A 85 5.13 -7.69 -14.10
CA ASP A 85 5.83 -8.92 -14.52
C ASP A 85 6.68 -9.56 -13.39
N GLY A 86 6.17 -9.49 -12.16
CA GLY A 86 6.82 -10.01 -10.96
C GLY A 86 7.98 -9.17 -10.43
N LYS A 87 8.15 -7.93 -10.91
CA LYS A 87 9.16 -6.98 -10.45
C LYS A 87 8.50 -5.75 -9.84
N ASP A 88 9.09 -5.25 -8.76
CA ASP A 88 8.77 -3.95 -8.22
C ASP A 88 9.31 -2.86 -9.16
N VAL A 89 8.40 -2.01 -9.66
CA VAL A 89 8.69 -0.91 -10.57
C VAL A 89 8.44 0.47 -9.94
N CYS A 90 8.04 0.51 -8.66
CA CYS A 90 7.75 1.74 -7.97
C CYS A 90 9.02 2.45 -7.52
N VAL A 91 9.03 3.75 -7.73
CA VAL A 91 10.10 4.65 -7.30
C VAL A 91 9.50 5.58 -6.25
N LEU A 92 9.91 5.42 -5.00
CA LEU A 92 9.51 6.29 -3.91
C LEU A 92 10.42 7.52 -3.87
N THR A 93 9.84 8.71 -3.93
CA THR A 93 10.55 9.99 -3.83
C THR A 93 9.95 10.86 -2.75
N GLN A 94 10.72 11.82 -2.25
CA GLN A 94 10.26 12.70 -1.17
C GLN A 94 9.15 13.62 -1.71
N SER A 95 7.93 13.47 -1.21
CA SER A 95 6.74 14.17 -1.72
C SER A 95 5.90 14.74 -0.59
N THR A 96 5.42 15.97 -0.79
CA THR A 96 4.62 16.69 0.22
C THR A 96 3.12 16.62 -0.02
N GLN A 97 2.67 16.21 -1.22
CA GLN A 97 1.26 16.19 -1.62
C GLN A 97 0.60 14.82 -1.44
N PHE A 98 1.24 13.75 -1.90
CA PHE A 98 0.78 12.36 -1.74
C PHE A 98 1.89 11.57 -1.05
N LYS A 99 1.52 10.84 0.00
CA LYS A 99 2.41 10.21 0.96
C LYS A 99 2.00 8.76 1.19
N VAL A 100 2.96 7.85 1.35
CA VAL A 100 2.70 6.44 1.72
C VAL A 100 2.35 6.33 3.20
#